data_AF-A0A966HR53-F1
#
_entry.id   AF-A0A966HR53-F1
#
_cell.length_a   1.000
_cell.length_b   1.000
_cell.length_c   1.000
_cell.angle_alpha   90.00
_cell.angle_beta   90.00
_cell.angle_gamma   90.00
#
_symmetry.space_group_name_H-M   'P 1'
#
loop_
_entity.id
_entity.type
_entity.pdbx_description
1 polymer ?
#
loop_
_entity_poly.entity_id
_entity_poly.type
_entity_poly.pdbx_seq_one_letter_code
_entity_poly.pdbx_strand_id
1 'polypeptide(L)'
;MNFFKKLQDSLKKTSEKFTKGINEVFNKSRPQAEILQDIEDILIQADVGIGFVEEFIKNIANKKYSKEELTKENFFQAIAKEIEEILIPLQKDFFAKKHNKPTV
;
A
#
# COMPACT_ATOMS: atom_id res chain seq x y z
N MET A 1 -9.39 -14.77 18.41
CA MET A 1 -8.32 -14.45 17.43
C MET A 1 -7.69 -13.10 17.76
N ASN A 2 -6.68 -13.06 18.63
CA ASN A 2 -6.12 -11.80 19.16
C ASN A 2 -4.83 -11.32 18.45
N PHE A 3 -4.30 -12.09 17.50
CA PHE A 3 -3.06 -11.76 16.80
C PHE A 3 -3.24 -10.62 15.78
N PHE A 4 -4.17 -10.77 14.84
CA PHE A 4 -4.44 -9.74 13.82
C PHE A 4 -4.86 -8.41 14.43
N LYS A 5 -5.64 -8.44 15.51
CA LYS A 5 -6.02 -7.23 16.26
C LYS A 5 -4.80 -6.49 16.81
N LYS A 6 -3.86 -7.22 17.45
CA LYS A 6 -2.60 -6.63 17.94
C LYS A 6 -1.74 -6.05 16.81
N LEU A 7 -1.66 -6.74 15.67
CA LEU A 7 -0.94 -6.24 14.50
C LEU A 7 -1.59 -4.95 13.96
N GLN A 8 -2.91 -4.94 13.82
CA GLN A 8 -3.66 -3.75 13.41
C GLN A 8 -3.44 -2.59 14.38
N ASP A 9 -3.53 -2.85 15.70
CA ASP A 9 -3.32 -1.85 16.74
C ASP A 9 -1.90 -1.26 16.68
N SER A 10 -0.87 -2.10 16.40
CA SER A 10 0.51 -1.61 16.24
C SER A 10 0.72 -0.72 15.02
N LEU A 11 -0.07 -0.91 13.94
CA LEU A 11 0.02 -0.13 12.70
C LEU A 11 -0.91 1.09 12.69
N LYS A 12 -1.79 1.22 13.69
CA LYS A 12 -2.90 2.17 13.72
C LYS A 12 -2.47 3.62 13.48
N LYS A 13 -1.41 4.08 14.14
CA LYS A 13 -0.95 5.48 14.00
C LYS A 13 -0.51 5.80 12.57
N THR A 14 0.24 4.88 11.95
CA THR A 14 0.72 5.04 10.56
C THR A 14 -0.43 4.98 9.58
N SER A 15 -1.35 4.01 9.74
CA SER A 15 -2.50 3.87 8.85
C SER A 15 -3.46 5.07 8.96
N GLU A 16 -3.68 5.61 10.15
CA GLU A 16 -4.50 6.82 10.36
C GLU A 16 -3.87 8.05 9.71
N LYS A 17 -2.56 8.28 9.88
CA LYS A 17 -1.86 9.41 9.25
C LYS A 17 -1.90 9.30 7.73
N PHE A 18 -1.61 8.13 7.18
CA PHE A 18 -1.67 7.86 5.74
C PHE A 18 -3.08 8.08 5.19
N THR A 19 -4.09 7.49 5.83
CA THR A 19 -5.50 7.62 5.41
C THR A 19 -5.97 9.06 5.45
N LYS A 20 -5.55 9.84 6.45
CA LYS A 20 -5.89 11.26 6.56
C LYS A 20 -5.31 12.07 5.39
N GLY A 21 -4.02 11.88 5.07
CA GLY A 21 -3.39 12.55 3.93
C GLY A 21 -4.12 12.24 2.62
N ILE A 22 -4.39 10.95 2.36
CA ILE A 22 -5.12 10.52 1.16
C ILE A 22 -6.54 11.11 1.10
N ASN A 23 -7.27 11.16 2.22
CA ASN A 23 -8.59 11.81 2.26
C ASN A 23 -8.52 13.28 1.85
N GLU A 24 -7.53 14.03 2.33
CA GLU A 24 -7.36 15.44 2.00
C GLU A 24 -7.05 15.66 0.52
N VAL A 25 -6.37 14.71 -0.12
CA VAL A 25 -6.07 14.75 -1.56
C VAL A 25 -7.34 14.58 -2.39
N PHE A 26 -8.16 13.57 -2.09
CA PHE A 26 -9.36 13.21 -2.85
C PHE A 26 -10.57 14.14 -2.58
N ASN A 27 -10.61 14.85 -1.45
CA ASN A 27 -11.69 15.79 -1.14
C ASN A 27 -11.65 17.09 -1.96
N LYS A 28 -10.57 17.34 -2.70
CA LYS A 28 -10.40 18.55 -3.52
C LYS A 28 -10.67 18.23 -4.99
N SER A 29 -11.54 19.00 -5.65
CA SER A 29 -11.72 18.91 -7.10
C SER A 29 -10.49 19.47 -7.81
N ARG A 30 -9.59 18.58 -8.24
CA ARG A 30 -8.33 18.90 -8.89
C ARG A 30 -8.08 18.03 -10.14
N PRO A 31 -7.20 18.46 -11.05
CA PRO A 31 -6.71 17.61 -12.13
C PRO A 31 -6.10 16.31 -11.62
N GLN A 32 -6.26 15.23 -12.39
CA GLN A 32 -5.72 13.90 -12.04
C GLN A 32 -4.20 13.92 -11.83
N ALA A 33 -3.45 14.67 -12.64
CA ALA A 33 -2.00 14.78 -12.51
C ALA A 33 -1.59 15.35 -11.14
N GLU A 34 -2.30 16.36 -10.62
CA GLU A 34 -2.04 16.94 -9.30
C GLU A 34 -2.37 15.95 -8.17
N ILE A 35 -3.45 15.18 -8.33
CA ILE A 35 -3.82 14.14 -7.37
C ILE A 35 -2.71 13.08 -7.28
N LEU A 36 -2.17 12.64 -8.42
CA LEU A 36 -1.10 11.65 -8.46
C LEU A 36 0.21 12.18 -7.85
N GLN A 37 0.55 13.45 -8.09
CA GLN A 37 1.72 14.08 -7.48
C GLN A 37 1.61 14.14 -5.96
N ASP A 38 0.47 14.58 -5.43
CA ASP A 38 0.26 14.62 -3.98
C ASP A 38 0.33 13.22 -3.34
N ILE A 39 -0.18 12.20 -4.04
CA ILE A 39 -0.11 10.81 -3.59
C ILE A 39 1.34 10.32 -3.56
N GLU A 40 2.14 10.62 -4.58
CA GLU A 40 3.57 10.32 -4.62
C GLU A 40 4.29 10.89 -3.40
N ASP A 41 4.08 12.18 -3.11
CA ASP A 41 4.68 12.86 -1.97
C ASP A 41 4.29 12.18 -0.63
N ILE A 42 3.03 11.80 -0.48
CA ILE A 42 2.54 11.08 0.71
C ILE A 42 3.21 9.71 0.86
N LEU A 43 3.38 8.97 -0.24
CA LEU A 43 4.01 7.65 -0.23
C LEU A 43 5.50 7.72 0.10
N ILE A 44 6.20 8.73 -0.42
CA ILE A 44 7.60 8.99 -0.07
C ILE A 44 7.73 9.34 1.41
N GLN A 45 6.85 10.19 1.94
CA GLN A 45 6.84 10.54 3.36
C GLN A 45 6.51 9.35 4.27
N ALA A 46 5.83 8.33 3.74
CA ALA A 46 5.47 7.11 4.47
C ALA A 46 6.57 6.03 4.42
N ASP A 47 7.77 6.35 3.96
CA ASP A 47 8.93 5.44 3.87
C ASP A 47 8.69 4.21 2.96
N VAL A 48 7.85 4.33 1.93
CA VAL A 48 7.56 3.22 0.99
C VAL A 48 8.72 2.97 0.00
N GLY A 49 9.56 3.98 -0.23
CA GLY A 49 10.73 3.91 -1.09
C GLY A 49 10.46 4.39 -2.52
N ILE A 50 11.35 5.26 -3.03
CA ILE A 50 11.13 6.04 -4.26
C ILE A 50 10.91 5.14 -5.49
N GLY A 51 11.72 4.10 -5.68
CA GLY A 51 11.61 3.24 -6.87
C GLY A 51 10.25 2.55 -7.00
N PHE A 52 9.66 2.10 -5.88
CA PHE A 52 8.31 1.54 -5.89
C PHE A 52 7.27 2.61 -6.21
N VAL A 53 7.38 3.79 -5.58
CA VAL A 53 6.41 4.87 -5.76
C VAL A 53 6.37 5.34 -7.21
N GLU A 54 7.53 5.55 -7.83
CA GLU A 54 7.62 5.97 -9.24
C GLU A 54 6.96 4.94 -10.18
N GLU A 55 7.26 3.65 -10.00
CA GLU A 55 6.68 2.57 -10.80
C GLU A 55 5.15 2.48 -10.59
N PHE A 56 4.70 2.55 -9.34
CA PHE A 56 3.30 2.49 -8.98
C PHE A 56 2.49 3.66 -9.56
N ILE A 57 2.98 4.89 -9.42
CA ILE A 57 2.34 6.09 -9.97
C ILE A 57 2.30 6.03 -11.50
N LYS A 58 3.38 5.56 -12.13
CA LYS A 58 3.42 5.33 -13.58
C LYS A 58 2.39 4.28 -14.00
N ASN A 59 2.25 3.19 -13.25
CA ASN A 59 1.24 2.15 -13.51
C ASN A 59 -0.18 2.70 -13.40
N ILE A 60 -0.47 3.54 -12.39
CA ILE A 60 -1.76 4.21 -12.26
C ILE A 60 -2.01 5.21 -13.39
N ALA A 61 -1.03 6.03 -13.74
CA ALA A 61 -1.14 7.00 -14.83
C ALA A 61 -1.39 6.30 -16.19
N ASN A 62 -0.72 5.17 -16.44
CA ASN A 62 -0.84 4.40 -17.67
C ASN A 62 -2.19 3.69 -17.81
N LYS A 63 -2.80 3.27 -16.70
CA LYS A 63 -4.13 2.64 -16.70
C LYS A 63 -5.25 3.59 -17.16
N LYS A 64 -4.97 4.89 -17.35
CA LYS A 64 -5.94 5.93 -17.78
C LYS A 64 -7.27 5.81 -17.03
N TYR A 65 -7.21 5.70 -15.71
CA TYR A 65 -8.41 5.72 -14.87
C TYR A 65 -9.26 6.93 -15.26
N SER A 66 -10.54 6.69 -15.55
CA SER A 66 -11.48 7.78 -15.75
C SER A 66 -11.59 8.61 -14.46
N LYS A 67 -12.13 9.83 -14.56
CA LYS A 67 -12.29 10.70 -13.39
C LYS A 67 -13.24 10.08 -12.35
N GLU A 68 -14.16 9.22 -12.80
CA GLU A 68 -15.08 8.47 -11.94
C GLU A 68 -14.44 7.22 -11.33
N GLU A 69 -13.40 6.66 -11.95
CA GLU A 69 -12.69 5.49 -11.46
C GLU A 69 -11.56 5.84 -10.49
N LEU A 70 -11.04 7.07 -10.52
CA LEU A 70 -10.02 7.54 -9.59
C LEU A 70 -10.66 7.95 -8.25
N THR A 71 -11.28 6.99 -7.58
CA THR A 71 -11.80 7.14 -6.21
C THR A 71 -10.77 6.73 -5.18
N LYS A 72 -10.98 7.18 -3.94
CA LYS A 72 -10.17 6.78 -2.79
C LYS A 72 -10.16 5.25 -2.63
N GLU A 73 -11.33 4.61 -2.70
CA GLU A 73 -11.47 3.17 -2.51
C GLU A 73 -10.69 2.40 -3.58
N ASN A 74 -10.80 2.81 -4.84
CA ASN A 74 -10.08 2.19 -5.94
C ASN A 74 -8.57 2.39 -5.80
N PHE A 75 -8.14 3.56 -5.31
CA PHE A 75 -6.74 3.82 -5.00
C PHE A 75 -6.20 2.87 -3.92
N PHE A 76 -6.91 2.73 -2.80
CA PHE A 76 -6.51 1.80 -1.73
C PHE A 76 -6.51 0.33 -2.19
N GLN A 77 -7.42 -0.07 -3.07
CA GLN A 77 -7.40 -1.40 -3.67
C GLN A 77 -6.21 -1.59 -4.60
N ALA A 78 -5.91 -0.60 -5.45
CA ALA A 78 -4.78 -0.66 -6.38
C ALA A 78 -3.45 -0.78 -5.63
N ILE A 79 -3.23 0.04 -4.59
CA ILE A 79 -1.98 -0.02 -3.81
C ILE A 79 -1.86 -1.32 -3.01
N ALA A 80 -2.96 -1.80 -2.42
CA ALA A 80 -2.95 -3.06 -1.68
C ALA A 80 -2.57 -4.23 -2.60
N LYS A 81 -3.12 -4.25 -3.83
CA LYS A 81 -2.80 -5.26 -4.83
C LYS A 81 -1.34 -5.20 -5.27
N GLU A 82 -0.80 -4.01 -5.54
CA GLU A 82 0.61 -3.87 -5.94
C GLU A 82 1.56 -4.33 -4.82
N ILE A 83 1.26 -3.95 -3.58
CA ILE A 83 2.03 -4.41 -2.40
C ILE A 83 1.93 -5.93 -2.26
N GLU A 84 0.75 -6.51 -2.43
CA GLU A 84 0.55 -7.96 -2.39
C GLU A 84 1.40 -8.67 -3.45
N GLU A 85 1.40 -8.19 -4.70
CA GLU A 85 2.20 -8.76 -5.79
C GLU A 85 3.72 -8.72 -5.50
N ILE A 86 4.19 -7.70 -4.78
CA ILE A 86 5.59 -7.61 -4.31
C ILE A 86 5.88 -8.56 -3.15
N LEU A 87 4.94 -8.72 -2.22
CA LEU A 87 5.14 -9.51 -1.01
C LEU A 87 4.98 -11.02 -1.24
N ILE A 88 4.10 -11.44 -2.16
CA ILE A 88 3.88 -12.86 -2.51
C ILE A 88 5.20 -13.62 -2.79
N PRO A 89 6.10 -13.15 -3.67
CA PRO A 89 7.35 -13.88 -3.96
C PRO A 89 8.32 -13.90 -2.78
N LEU A 90 8.16 -13.00 -1.80
CA LEU A 90 8.98 -12.94 -0.59
C LEU A 90 8.42 -13.80 0.55
N GLN A 91 7.16 -14.24 0.43
CA GLN A 91 6.55 -15.14 1.39
C GLN A 91 7.31 -16.46 1.43
N LYS A 92 7.72 -16.86 2.63
CA LYS A 92 8.26 -18.20 2.90
C LYS A 92 7.34 -18.89 3.89
N ASP A 93 7.11 -20.17 3.69
CA ASP A 93 6.37 -20.97 4.66
C ASP A 93 7.19 -21.05 5.96
N PHE A 94 6.70 -20.35 6.98
CA PHE A 94 7.29 -20.31 8.30
C PHE A 94 7.32 -21.69 8.97
N PHE A 95 6.39 -22.59 8.61
CA PHE A 95 6.24 -23.93 9.17
C PHE A 95 6.93 -25.02 8.34
N ALA A 96 7.42 -24.71 7.14
CA ALA A 96 8.10 -25.69 6.27
C ALA A 96 9.48 -26.14 6.78
N LYS A 97 10.09 -25.45 7.77
CA LYS A 97 11.30 -25.94 8.42
C LYS A 97 10.96 -27.18 9.25
N LYS A 98 11.29 -28.37 8.73
CA LYS A 98 11.47 -29.58 9.55
C LYS A 98 12.36 -29.21 10.74
N HIS A 99 11.81 -29.27 11.94
CA HIS A 99 12.62 -29.35 13.14
C HIS A 99 13.53 -30.56 12.94
N ASN A 100 14.84 -30.35 12.82
CA ASN A 100 15.83 -31.40 12.97
C ASN A 100 15.58 -32.00 14.36
N LYS A 101 14.82 -33.09 14.42
CA LYS A 101 14.61 -33.83 15.64
C LYS A 101 16.01 -34.30 16.08
N PRO A 102 16.40 -34.09 17.36
CA PRO A 102 17.66 -34.63 17.83
C PRO A 102 17.64 -36.13 17.56
N THR A 103 18.62 -36.59 16.79
CA THR A 103 18.81 -38.01 16.51
C THR A 103 19.57 -38.55 17.71
N VAL A 104 18.96 -39.51 18.42
CA VAL A 104 19.61 -40.29 19.48
C VAL A 104 20.38 -41.43 18.83
#